data_AF-A0A0F9CPW0-F1
#
_entry.id   AF-A0A0F9CPW0-F1
#
_cell.length_a   1.000
_cell.length_b   1.000
_cell.length_c   1.000
_cell.angle_alpha   90.00
_cell.angle_beta   90.00
_cell.angle_gamma   90.00
#
_symmetry.space_group_name_H-M   'P 1'
#
loop_
_entity.id
_entity.type
_entity.pdbx_description
1 polymer ?
#
loop_
_entity_poly.entity_id
_entity_poly.type
_entity_poly.pdbx_seq_one_letter_code
_entity_poly.pdbx_strand_id
1 'polypeptide(L)' 'MAWDSKISLKEFERAYIKRSNISRSFYNRWRITLPCKCDDDGCEGWASISKNPDSVHHHCLFSFPPINEYLEYIIARS' A
#
# COMPACT_ATOMS: atom_id res chain seq x y z
N MET A 1 -13.72 -3.00 1.98
CA MET A 1 -13.94 -1.54 1.97
C MET A 1 -12.89 -0.91 1.06
N ALA A 2 -13.28 -0.52 -0.15
CA ALA A 2 -12.42 0.21 -1.09
C ALA A 2 -12.77 1.69 -0.94
N TRP A 3 -12.01 2.41 -0.14
CA TRP A 3 -12.21 3.84 0.04
C TRP A 3 -11.51 4.53 -1.14
N ASP A 4 -12.29 4.96 -2.15
CA ASP A 4 -11.96 5.87 -3.25
C ASP A 4 -10.66 5.61 -4.05
N SER A 5 -10.36 4.35 -4.37
CA SER A 5 -9.26 4.04 -5.29
C SER A 5 -9.63 4.35 -6.75
N LYS A 6 -8.80 5.16 -7.44
CA LYS A 6 -9.01 5.55 -8.85
C LYS A 6 -8.83 4.37 -9.81
N ILE A 7 -8.02 3.39 -9.41
CA ILE A 7 -7.75 2.16 -10.16
C ILE A 7 -7.80 0.94 -9.24
N SER A 8 -7.87 -0.26 -9.82
CA SER A 8 -7.82 -1.50 -9.04
C SER A 8 -6.43 -1.78 -8.46
N LEU A 9 -6.37 -2.52 -7.34
CA LEU A 9 -5.10 -2.98 -6.75
C LEU A 9 -4.18 -3.66 -7.78
N LYS A 10 -4.74 -4.57 -8.58
CA LYS A 10 -3.98 -5.34 -9.59
C LYS A 10 -3.43 -4.43 -10.70
N GLU A 11 -4.19 -3.42 -11.08
CA GLU A 11 -3.77 -2.43 -12.07
C GLU A 11 -2.66 -1.54 -11.53
N PHE A 12 -2.80 -1.05 -10.30
CA PHE A 12 -1.75 -0.29 -9.61
C PHE A 12 -0.45 -1.08 -9.54
N GLU A 13 -0.50 -2.34 -9.08
CA GLU A 13 0.71 -3.17 -8.98
C GLU A 13 1.36 -3.42 -10.35
N ARG A 14 0.56 -3.68 -11.39
CA ARG A 14 1.08 -3.85 -12.75
C ARG A 14 1.76 -2.58 -13.24
N ALA A 15 1.14 -1.42 -13.05
CA ALA A 15 1.69 -0.13 -13.43
C ALA A 15 2.97 0.18 -12.62
N TYR A 16 2.98 -0.09 -11.32
CA TYR A 16 4.14 0.10 -10.44
C TYR A 16 5.33 -0.76 -10.88
N ILE A 17 5.11 -2.04 -11.14
CA ILE A 17 6.16 -2.97 -11.56
C ILE A 17 6.75 -2.52 -12.90
N LYS A 18 5.88 -2.13 -13.85
CA LYS A 18 6.30 -1.63 -15.17
C LYS A 18 7.10 -0.33 -15.05
N ARG A 19 6.61 0.68 -14.31
CA ARG A 19 7.26 2.00 -14.18
C ARG A 19 8.57 1.94 -13.40
N SER A 20 8.64 1.05 -12.40
CA SER A 20 9.83 0.91 -11.53
C SER A 20 10.86 -0.07 -12.10
N ASN A 21 10.57 -0.71 -13.25
CA ASN A 21 11.42 -1.69 -13.92
C ASN A 21 11.93 -2.80 -12.97
N ILE A 22 11.03 -3.34 -12.16
CA ILE A 22 11.32 -4.46 -11.24
C ILE A 22 10.58 -5.72 -11.67
N SER A 23 11.03 -6.89 -11.22
CA SER A 23 10.31 -8.13 -11.46
C SER A 23 9.13 -8.30 -10.51
N ARG A 24 8.11 -9.08 -10.93
CA ARG A 24 7.00 -9.47 -10.05
C ARG A 24 7.50 -10.20 -8.80
N SER A 25 8.52 -11.04 -8.92
CA SER A 25 9.11 -11.76 -7.79
C SER A 25 9.79 -10.81 -6.80
N PHE A 26 10.51 -9.81 -7.29
CA PHE A 26 11.10 -8.76 -6.43
C PHE A 26 10.00 -8.00 -5.69
N TYR A 27 8.94 -7.59 -6.41
CA TYR A 27 7.80 -6.90 -5.83
C TYR A 27 7.16 -7.72 -4.71
N ASN A 28 6.80 -8.97 -4.98
CA ASN A 28 6.15 -9.85 -4.01
C ASN A 28 7.04 -10.13 -2.80
N ARG A 29 8.37 -10.14 -2.97
CA ARG A 29 9.32 -10.38 -1.87
C ARG A 29 9.47 -9.17 -0.95
N TRP A 30 9.55 -7.96 -1.51
CA TRP A 30 10.00 -6.78 -0.76
C TRP A 30 8.98 -5.66 -0.63
N ARG A 31 7.91 -5.68 -1.43
CA ARG A 31 6.90 -4.63 -1.49
C ARG A 31 5.53 -5.13 -1.07
N ILE A 32 4.75 -4.26 -0.46
CA ILE A 32 3.32 -4.46 -0.20
C ILE A 32 2.56 -3.25 -0.71
N THR A 33 1.37 -3.48 -1.24
CA THR A 33 0.43 -2.42 -1.59
C THR A 33 -0.55 -2.23 -0.45
N LEU A 34 -0.67 -1.00 0.04
CA LEU A 34 -1.68 -0.60 1.01
C LEU A 34 -2.51 0.56 0.46
N PRO A 35 -3.77 0.74 0.91
CA PRO A 35 -4.53 1.93 0.57
C PRO A 35 -3.81 3.19 1.06
N CYS A 36 -3.97 4.30 0.34
CA CYS A 36 -3.29 5.56 0.62
C CYS A 36 -4.27 6.72 0.56
N LYS A 37 -4.15 7.66 1.50
CA LYS A 37 -4.96 8.90 1.59
C LYS A 37 -4.08 10.12 1.81
N CYS A 38 -2.93 10.17 1.15
CA CYS A 38 -2.02 11.32 1.27
C CYS A 38 -2.53 12.59 0.57
N ASP A 39 -3.71 12.54 -0.06
CA ASP A 39 -4.36 13.62 -0.82
C ASP A 39 -3.47 14.30 -1.88
N ASP A 40 -2.40 13.62 -2.29
CA ASP A 40 -1.53 14.07 -3.38
C ASP A 40 -2.23 13.87 -4.73
N ASP A 41 -2.08 14.81 -5.65
CA ASP A 41 -2.78 14.82 -6.95
C ASP A 41 -2.44 13.57 -7.78
N GLY A 42 -1.22 13.04 -7.61
CA GLY A 42 -0.74 11.81 -8.23
C GLY A 42 -1.15 10.51 -7.52
N CYS A 43 -1.83 10.60 -6.38
CA CYS A 43 -2.27 9.42 -5.64
C CYS A 43 -3.49 8.78 -6.32
N GLU A 44 -3.38 7.47 -6.58
CA GLU A 44 -4.45 6.64 -7.16
C GLU A 44 -5.24 5.86 -6.10
N GLY A 45 -5.07 6.23 -4.82
CA GLY A 45 -5.63 5.54 -3.66
C GLY A 45 -4.80 4.36 -3.16
N TRP A 46 -3.60 4.14 -3.73
CA TRP A 46 -2.69 3.04 -3.39
C TRP A 46 -1.26 3.54 -3.18
N ALA A 47 -0.56 2.94 -2.23
CA ALA A 47 0.87 3.13 -2.03
C ALA A 47 1.58 1.77 -2.06
N SER A 48 2.70 1.70 -2.79
CA SER A 48 3.62 0.56 -2.69
C SER A 48 4.75 0.93 -1.74
N ILE A 49 4.84 0.22 -0.62
CA ILE A 49 5.83 0.47 0.42
C ILE A 49 6.71 -0.77 0.64
N SER A 50 7.83 -0.57 1.32
CA SER A 50 8.66 -1.69 1.78
C SER A 50 7.89 -2.55 2.79
N LYS A 51 8.09 -3.86 2.77
CA LYS A 51 7.52 -4.79 3.78
C LYS A 51 8.16 -4.69 5.16
N ASN A 52 9.17 -3.84 5.36
CA ASN A 52 9.75 -3.69 6.70
C ASN A 52 8.73 -3.03 7.66
N PRO A 53 8.74 -3.41 8.95
CA PRO A 53 7.76 -2.91 9.91
C PRO A 53 7.71 -1.38 10.02
N ASP A 54 8.88 -0.72 9.97
CA ASP A 54 8.95 0.74 10.08
C ASP A 54 8.23 1.46 8.94
N SER A 55 8.36 0.96 7.70
CA SER A 55 7.67 1.54 6.55
C SER A 55 6.16 1.35 6.64
N VAL A 56 5.71 0.18 7.10
CA VAL A 56 4.29 -0.09 7.30
C VAL A 56 3.74 0.79 8.42
N HIS A 57 4.46 0.89 9.54
CA HIS A 57 4.07 1.73 10.66
C HIS A 57 3.98 3.20 10.26
N HIS A 58 5.01 3.72 9.59
CA HIS A 58 5.02 5.09 9.07
C HIS A 58 3.86 5.33 8.10
N HIS A 59 3.65 4.44 7.12
CA HIS A 59 2.54 4.56 6.18
C HIS A 59 1.19 4.61 6.90
N CYS A 60 0.96 3.70 7.85
CA CYS A 60 -0.31 3.62 8.55
C CYS A 60 -0.56 4.82 9.47
N LEU A 61 0.47 5.33 10.15
CA LEU A 61 0.36 6.51 11.02
C LEU A 61 -0.07 7.77 10.25
N PHE A 62 0.46 7.96 9.04
CA PHE A 62 0.22 9.18 8.26
C PHE A 62 -0.92 9.05 7.26
N SER A 63 -1.25 7.83 6.80
CA SER A 63 -2.31 7.61 5.83
C SER A 63 -3.68 7.28 6.45
N PHE A 64 -3.74 6.97 7.74
CA PHE A 64 -4.99 6.67 8.44
C PHE A 64 -4.99 7.32 9.85
N PRO A 65 -6.05 8.04 10.28
CA PRO A 65 -6.20 8.50 11.66
C PRO A 65 -6.35 7.29 12.64
N PRO A 66 -6.21 7.48 13.96
CA PRO A 66 -5.46 6.55 14.80
C PRO A 66 -6.07 5.14 14.97
N ILE A 67 -5.31 4.17 14.45
CA ILE A 67 -4.88 2.85 14.99
C ILE A 67 -5.92 1.79 15.41
N ASN A 68 -7.12 2.13 15.90
CA ASN A 68 -7.96 1.10 16.52
C ASN A 68 -8.54 0.06 15.55
N GLU A 69 -8.70 0.37 14.26
CA GLU A 69 -9.29 -0.55 13.28
C GLU A 69 -8.24 -1.31 12.43
N TYR A 70 -6.97 -0.88 12.44
CA TYR A 70 -5.95 -1.40 11.51
C TYR A 70 -5.09 -2.53 12.11
N LEU A 71 -4.99 -2.59 13.45
CA LEU A 71 -4.23 -3.65 14.14
C LEU A 71 -4.85 -5.04 13.96
N GLU A 72 -6.18 -5.13 13.95
CA GLU A 72 -6.86 -6.41 13.73
C GLU A 72 -6.61 -6.96 12.32
N TYR A 73 -6.46 -6.08 11.32
CA TYR A 73 -6.17 -6.49 9.95
C TYR A 73 -4.77 -7.10 9.77
N ILE A 74 -3.77 -6.58 10.50
CA ILE A 74 -2.39 -7.08 10.43
C ILE A 74 -2.30 -8.45 11.12
N ILE A 75 -2.95 -8.61 12.28
CA ILE A 75 -2.97 -9.88 13.03
C ILE A 75 -3.72 -10.98 12.26
N ALA A 76 -4.82 -10.64 11.55
CA ALA A 76 -5.60 -11.62 10.78
C ALA A 76 -4.88 -12.16 9.52
N ARG A 77 -3.73 -11.59 9.14
CA ARG A 77 -2.98 -11.99 7.93
C ARG A 77 -1.57 -12.51 8.21
N SER A 78 -1.21 -12.67 9.48
CA SER A 78 -0.04 -13.40 9.98
C SER A 78 -0.44 -14.79 10.43
#